data_AF-A0AAW4R202-F1
#
_entry.id   AF-A0AAW4R202-F1
#
_cell.length_a   1.000
_cell.length_b   1.000
_cell.length_c   1.000
_cell.angle_alpha   90.00
_cell.angle_beta   90.00
_cell.angle_gamma   90.00
#
_symmetry.space_group_name_H-M   'P 1'
#
loop_
_entity.id
_entity.type
_entity.pdbx_description
1 polymer ?
#
loop_
_entity_poly.entity_id
_entity_poly.type
_entity_poly.pdbx_seq_one_letter_code
_entity_poly.pdbx_strand_id
1 'polypeptide(L)'
;MTLKHLYEFSKNVGNTPLIKLECEEPKNRRTEEPKNLSIYAKCEWHNPTGSIKDRAALGMINKYLQEADEKQNILFYGKLLPSKNCTC
;
A
#
# COMPACT_ATOMS: atom_id res chain seq x y z
N MET A 1 -23.65 1.47 4.04
CA MET A 1 -23.10 1.14 2.70
C MET A 1 -21.58 1.29 2.64
N THR A 2 -21.02 2.38 3.16
CA THR A 2 -19.57 2.68 3.21
C THR A 2 -18.68 1.64 3.92
N LEU A 3 -19.13 1.10 5.06
CA LEU A 3 -18.34 0.09 5.80
C LEU A 3 -18.13 -1.22 5.02
N LYS A 4 -19.12 -1.61 4.20
CA LYS A 4 -19.02 -2.81 3.36
C LYS A 4 -17.93 -2.64 2.29
N HIS A 5 -17.83 -1.46 1.69
CA HIS A 5 -16.83 -1.18 0.64
C HIS A 5 -15.42 -1.15 1.23
N LEU A 6 -15.25 -0.61 2.44
CA LEU A 6 -13.97 -0.62 3.14
C LEU A 6 -13.53 -2.05 3.52
N TYR A 7 -14.47 -2.91 3.92
CA TYR A 7 -14.18 -4.32 4.21
C TYR A 7 -13.74 -5.10 2.95
N GLU A 8 -14.46 -4.94 1.84
CA GLU A 8 -14.06 -5.60 0.58
C GLU A 8 -12.73 -5.06 0.05
N PHE A 9 -12.48 -3.75 0.19
CA PHE A 9 -11.18 -3.16 -0.13
C PHE A 9 -10.07 -3.79 0.72
N SER A 10 -10.21 -3.80 2.05
CA SER A 10 -9.16 -4.26 2.97
C SER A 10 -8.81 -5.74 2.77
N LYS A 11 -9.81 -6.57 2.46
CA LYS A 11 -9.63 -7.99 2.14
C LYS A 11 -8.73 -8.24 0.93
N ASN A 12 -8.71 -7.31 -0.02
CA ASN A 12 -7.96 -7.41 -1.26
C ASN A 12 -6.63 -6.62 -1.25
N VAL A 13 -6.28 -5.92 -0.16
CA VAL A 13 -4.98 -5.25 -0.02
C VAL A 13 -3.91 -6.26 0.38
N GLY A 14 -2.79 -6.25 -0.33
CA GLY A 14 -1.62 -7.08 -0.05
C GLY A 14 -1.63 -8.40 -0.81
N ASN A 15 -0.97 -9.43 -0.26
CA ASN A 15 -0.77 -10.75 -0.89
C ASN A 15 -0.42 -10.70 -2.38
N THR A 16 0.35 -9.69 -2.76
CA THR A 16 0.72 -9.42 -4.13
C THR A 16 1.73 -10.44 -4.64
N PRO A 17 1.68 -10.81 -5.93
CA PRO A 17 2.62 -11.78 -6.50
C PRO A 17 4.09 -11.37 -6.32
N LEU A 18 4.96 -12.38 -6.22
CA LEU A 18 6.40 -12.23 -6.38
C LEU A 18 6.78 -12.98 -7.65
N ILE A 19 7.30 -12.28 -8.65
CA ILE A 19 7.67 -12.87 -9.93
C ILE A 19 9.19 -12.82 -10.09
N LYS A 20 9.80 -13.91 -10.57
CA LYS A 20 11.20 -13.89 -10.98
C LYS A 20 11.30 -13.09 -12.28
N LEU A 21 12.23 -12.15 -12.34
CA LEU A 21 12.52 -11.43 -13.58
C LEU A 21 13.49 -12.25 -14.42
N GLU A 22 13.09 -12.55 -15.64
CA GLU A 22 13.96 -13.10 -16.69
C GLU A 22 14.82 -11.94 -17.21
N CYS A 23 16.06 -11.84 -16.74
CA CYS A 23 17.01 -10.83 -17.19
C CYS A 23 18.41 -11.44 -17.30
N GLU A 24 19.26 -10.85 -18.14
CA GLU A 24 20.67 -11.26 -18.25
C GLU A 24 21.35 -11.20 -16.88
N GLU A 25 22.08 -12.27 -16.54
CA GLU A 25 22.80 -12.31 -15.27
C GLU A 25 23.87 -11.21 -15.22
N PRO A 26 23.90 -10.39 -14.16
CA PRO A 26 24.91 -9.36 -14.03
C PRO A 26 26.29 -10.00 -13.88
N LYS A 27 27.19 -9.69 -14.82
CA LYS A 27 28.58 -10.16 -14.77
C LYS A 27 29.39 -9.45 -13.68
N ASN A 28 30.42 -10.12 -13.20
CA ASN A 28 31.44 -9.50 -12.37
C ASN A 28 32.26 -8.49 -13.20
N ARG A 29 32.36 -7.24 -12.74
CA ARG A 29 33.09 -6.18 -13.46
C ARG A 29 34.60 -6.41 -13.52
N ARG A 30 35.16 -7.30 -12.69
CA ARG A 30 36.60 -7.60 -12.63
C ARG A 30 36.98 -8.90 -13.31
N THR A 31 36.08 -9.89 -13.31
CA THR A 31 36.38 -11.25 -13.78
C THR A 31 35.50 -11.68 -14.96
N GLU A 32 34.52 -10.87 -15.36
CA GLU A 32 33.51 -11.16 -16.38
C GLU A 32 32.61 -12.39 -16.14
N GLU A 33 32.88 -13.14 -15.07
CA GLU A 33 32.11 -14.30 -14.64
C GLU A 33 30.66 -13.95 -14.21
N PRO A 34 29.68 -14.84 -14.45
CA PRO A 34 28.31 -14.69 -13.94
C PRO A 34 28.27 -14.64 -12.41
N LYS A 35 27.42 -13.78 -11.83
CA LYS A 35 27.29 -13.63 -10.37
C LYS A 35 26.33 -14.63 -9.72
N ASN A 36 25.65 -15.50 -10.49
CA ASN A 36 24.60 -16.40 -9.99
C ASN A 36 23.58 -15.63 -9.10
N LEU A 37 22.99 -14.58 -9.67
CA LEU A 37 22.06 -13.69 -8.96
C LEU A 37 20.65 -13.81 -9.55
N SER A 38 19.63 -13.84 -8.70
CA SER A 38 18.22 -13.81 -9.14
C SER A 38 17.54 -12.53 -8.67
N ILE A 39 16.82 -11.87 -9.57
CA ILE A 39 16.03 -10.67 -9.27
C ILE A 39 14.54 -11.05 -9.25
N TYR A 40 13.82 -10.56 -8.26
CA TYR A 40 12.38 -10.77 -8.12
C TYR A 40 11.66 -9.44 -8.01
N ALA A 41 10.54 -9.30 -8.72
CA ALA A 41 9.66 -8.14 -8.61
C ALA A 41 8.48 -8.47 -7.68
N LYS A 42 8.32 -7.65 -6.63
CA LYS A 42 7.12 -7.65 -5.79
C LYS A 42 6.06 -6.79 -6.44
N CYS A 43 4.98 -7.41 -6.92
CA CYS A 43 4.02 -6.81 -7.83
C CYS A 43 2.96 -5.94 -7.13
N GLU A 44 3.39 -4.88 -6.46
CA GLU A 44 2.50 -4.01 -5.65
C GLU A 44 1.45 -3.24 -6.46
N TRP A 45 1.52 -3.27 -7.80
CA TRP A 45 0.45 -2.79 -8.66
C TRP A 45 -0.79 -3.71 -8.69
N HIS A 46 -0.73 -4.90 -8.08
CA HIS A 46 -1.88 -5.78 -7.90
C HIS A 46 -2.77 -5.42 -6.70
N ASN A 47 -2.40 -4.41 -5.91
CA ASN A 47 -3.32 -3.88 -4.89
C ASN A 47 -4.53 -3.19 -5.54
N PRO A 48 -5.66 -3.01 -4.85
CA PRO A 48 -6.93 -2.57 -5.45
C PRO A 48 -6.89 -1.25 -6.24
N THR A 49 -6.06 -0.28 -5.84
CA THR A 49 -5.89 0.99 -6.58
C THR A 49 -4.66 1.01 -7.49
N GLY A 50 -3.93 -0.09 -7.58
CA GLY A 50 -2.78 -0.22 -8.46
C GLY A 50 -1.45 0.27 -7.87
N SER A 51 -1.35 0.45 -6.54
CA SER A 51 -0.08 0.88 -5.93
C SER A 51 0.14 0.35 -4.52
N ILE A 52 1.41 0.42 -4.09
CA ILE A 52 1.82 0.09 -2.71
C ILE A 52 1.16 0.98 -1.64
N LYS A 53 0.61 2.14 -2.04
CA LYS A 53 0.01 3.10 -1.09
C LYS A 53 -1.25 2.57 -0.41
N ASP A 54 -1.93 1.59 -0.99
CA ASP A 54 -3.10 0.95 -0.38
C ASP A 54 -2.80 0.37 1.00
N ARG A 55 -1.60 -0.19 1.19
CA ARG A 55 -1.14 -0.72 2.49
C ARG A 55 -1.03 0.37 3.54
N ALA A 56 -0.41 1.49 3.17
CA ALA A 56 -0.21 2.61 4.09
C ALA A 56 -1.54 3.29 4.42
N ALA A 57 -2.40 3.50 3.43
CA ALA A 57 -3.73 4.06 3.62
C ALA A 57 -4.58 3.18 4.56
N LEU A 58 -4.63 1.87 4.31
CA LEU A 58 -5.36 0.93 5.16
C LEU A 58 -4.79 0.89 6.58
N GLY A 59 -3.46 0.89 6.73
CA GLY A 59 -2.80 0.91 8.04
C GLY A 59 -3.13 2.16 8.85
N MET A 60 -3.11 3.35 8.23
CA MET A 60 -3.47 4.61 8.90
C MET A 60 -4.94 4.63 9.33
N ILE A 61 -5.85 4.21 8.44
CA ILE A 61 -7.29 4.17 8.74
C ILE A 61 -7.57 3.17 9.86
N ASN A 62 -7.01 1.96 9.80
CA ASN A 62 -7.21 0.95 10.84
C ASN A 62 -6.69 1.42 12.20
N LYS A 63 -5.49 2.03 12.24
CA LYS A 63 -4.94 2.60 13.46
C LYS A 63 -5.86 3.68 14.04
N TYR A 64 -6.33 4.59 13.19
CA TYR A 64 -7.27 5.63 13.62
C TYR A 64 -8.57 5.03 14.19
N LEU A 65 -9.14 4.02 13.52
CA LEU A 65 -10.37 3.37 13.99
C LEU A 65 -10.17 2.64 15.32
N GLN A 66 -9.03 1.95 15.51
CA GLN A 66 -8.68 1.31 16.78
C GLN A 66 -8.57 2.35 17.91
N GLU A 67 -7.80 3.43 17.69
CA GLU A 67 -7.64 4.50 18.68
C GLU A 67 -8.96 5.25 18.96
N ALA A 68 -9.86 5.36 17.98
CA ALA A 68 -11.16 6.00 18.14
C ALA A 68 -12.14 5.12 18.93
N ASP A 69 -12.13 3.81 18.73
CA ASP A 69 -12.93 2.84 19.47
C ASP A 69 -12.55 2.82 20.96
N GLU A 70 -11.24 2.91 21.25
CA GLU A 70 -10.71 3.03 22.60
C GLU A 70 -11.10 4.35 23.31
N LYS A 71 -11.44 5.41 22.55
CA LYS A 71 -11.65 6.76 23.08
C LYS A 71 -13.09 7.28 22.99
N GLN A 72 -14.06 6.51 22.49
CA GLN A 72 -15.46 6.91 22.27
C GLN A 72 -15.62 8.31 21.62
N ASN A 73 -14.71 8.74 20.75
CA ASN A 73 -14.73 10.10 20.18
C ASN A 73 -14.44 10.08 18.68
N ILE A 74 -15.43 9.59 17.93
CA ILE A 74 -15.40 9.48 16.47
C ILE A 74 -15.44 10.88 15.78
N LEU A 75 -15.70 11.96 16.52
CA LEU A 75 -16.13 13.25 15.96
C LEU A 75 -15.11 14.41 15.93
N PHE A 76 -13.83 14.20 16.25
CA PHE A 76 -12.90 15.35 16.34
C PHE A 76 -12.23 15.78 15.03
N TYR A 77 -11.96 14.87 14.08
CA TYR A 77 -11.18 15.22 12.89
C TYR A 77 -11.99 15.88 11.76
N GLY A 78 -13.31 15.70 11.73
CA GLY A 78 -14.20 16.44 10.81
C GLY A 78 -14.32 17.94 11.12
N LYS A 79 -14.00 18.36 12.34
CA LYS A 79 -13.99 19.79 12.74
C LYS A 79 -12.69 20.52 12.39
N LEU A 80 -11.61 19.80 12.08
CA LEU A 80 -10.29 20.37 11.81
C LEU A 80 -10.00 20.61 10.33
N LEU A 81 -10.88 20.17 9.42
CA LEU A 81 -10.85 20.60 8.04
C LEU A 81 -11.79 21.81 7.90
N PRO A 82 -11.30 23.06 7.96
CA PRO A 82 -12.10 24.14 7.42
C PRO A 82 -12.31 23.82 5.94
N SER A 83 -13.57 23.72 5.52
CA SER A 83 -13.96 23.79 4.13
C SER A 83 -13.48 25.14 3.59
N LYS A 84 -12.22 25.24 3.20
CA LYS A 84 -11.79 26.34 2.35
C LYS A 84 -12.45 26.06 1.02
N ASN A 85 -13.51 26.82 0.75
CA ASN A 85 -14.07 27.01 -0.58
C ASN A 85 -12.90 27.30 -1.53
N CYS A 86 -12.40 26.26 -2.19
CA CYS A 86 -11.43 26.40 -3.25
C CYS A 86 -12.25 26.60 -4.52
N THR A 87 -12.60 27.86 -4.80
CA THR A 87 -12.94 28.27 -6.15
C THR A 87 -11.63 28.49 -6.89
N CYS A 88 -11.23 27.49 -7.67
CA CYS A 88 -10.36 27.67 -8.83
C CYS A 88 -11.09 27.18 -10.08
#